data_AF-A0A946RZT6-F1
#
_entry.id   AF-A0A946RZT6-F1
#
_cell.length_a   1.000
_cell.length_b   1.000
_cell.length_c   1.000
_cell.angle_alpha   90.00
_cell.angle_beta   90.00
_cell.angle_gamma   90.00
#
_symmetry.space_group_name_H-M   'P 1'
#
loop_
_entity.id
_entity.type
_entity.pdbx_description
1 polymer ?
#
loop_
_entity_poly.entity_id
_entity_poly.type
_entity_poly.pdbx_seq_one_letter_code
_entity_poly.pdbx_strand_id
1 'polypeptide(L)'
;MKDPSHFRNRWVNFRFVNSKILILSIFLGAVFTLFSVYFANLYIKKAEEQRLIHLKQLVELARSSIEPILDQYRNSKISRDEALEESRNLARRLIYHDNIGNNYIFMSSYGGIMLVQPFEPENEMTNMWDLKDSNGVHIVQELVKAAKTEKQGGYVSYHYKTPGSSIVGEKTS
;
A
#
# COMPACT_ATOMS: atom_id res chain seq x y z
N MET A 1 -81.86 -1.00 -3.24
CA MET A 1 -80.97 0.18 -3.14
C MET A 1 -79.70 -0.24 -2.41
N LYS A 2 -78.53 -0.19 -3.07
CA LYS A 2 -77.22 -0.46 -2.44
C LYS A 2 -76.56 0.87 -2.08
N ASP A 3 -76.17 1.02 -0.81
CA ASP A 3 -75.54 2.21 -0.23
C ASP A 3 -74.22 2.58 -0.95
N PRO A 4 -74.02 3.83 -1.44
CA PRO A 4 -72.82 4.27 -2.15
C PRO A 4 -71.58 4.49 -1.24
N SER A 5 -71.72 4.43 0.08
CA SER A 5 -70.66 4.79 1.04
C SER A 5 -69.41 3.88 1.00
N HIS A 6 -69.53 2.64 0.49
CA HIS A 6 -68.43 1.66 0.49
C HIS A 6 -67.34 1.89 -0.57
N PHE A 7 -67.62 2.62 -1.65
CA PHE A 7 -66.65 2.76 -2.75
C PHE A 7 -65.60 3.84 -2.50
N ARG A 8 -65.87 4.84 -1.64
CA ARG A 8 -64.97 5.99 -1.43
C ARG A 8 -63.76 5.66 -0.55
N ASN A 9 -63.91 4.77 0.44
CA ASN A 9 -62.84 4.40 1.37
C ASN A 9 -61.77 3.50 0.74
N ARG A 10 -62.11 2.74 -0.31
CA ARG A 10 -61.18 1.79 -0.94
C ARG A 10 -60.06 2.48 -1.74
N TRP A 11 -60.39 3.58 -2.42
CA TRP A 11 -59.43 4.36 -3.20
C TRP A 11 -58.44 5.15 -2.33
N VAL A 12 -58.91 5.69 -1.20
CA VAL A 12 -58.07 6.39 -0.23
C VAL A 12 -57.09 5.40 0.43
N ASN A 13 -57.58 4.26 0.92
CA ASN A 13 -56.73 3.22 1.51
C ASN A 13 -55.69 2.66 0.51
N PHE A 14 -56.04 2.49 -0.77
CA PHE A 14 -55.10 2.02 -1.80
C PHE A 14 -53.94 3.01 -2.04
N ARG A 15 -54.22 4.32 -2.09
CA ARG A 15 -53.18 5.36 -2.22
C ARG A 15 -52.26 5.44 -0.99
N PHE A 16 -52.81 5.24 0.21
CA PHE A 16 -52.02 5.19 1.45
C PHE A 16 -51.14 3.94 1.55
N VAL A 17 -51.64 2.77 1.16
CA VAL A 17 -50.87 1.52 1.15
C VAL A 17 -49.71 1.61 0.15
N ASN A 18 -49.94 2.14 -1.06
CA ASN A 18 -48.88 2.30 -2.05
C ASN A 18 -47.79 3.29 -1.60
N SER A 19 -48.17 4.37 -0.90
CA SER A 19 -47.21 5.34 -0.34
C SER A 19 -46.36 4.72 0.77
N LYS A 20 -46.94 3.87 1.62
CA LYS A 20 -46.20 3.14 2.67
C LYS A 20 -45.23 2.11 2.09
N ILE A 21 -45.65 1.39 1.04
CA ILE A 21 -44.78 0.45 0.32
C ILE A 21 -43.61 1.19 -0.32
N LEU A 22 -43.85 2.32 -0.98
CA LEU A 22 -42.79 3.15 -1.57
C LEU A 22 -41.79 3.64 -0.51
N ILE A 23 -42.26 4.15 0.64
CA ILE A 23 -41.39 4.59 1.74
C ILE A 23 -40.56 3.41 2.28
N LEU A 24 -41.17 2.25 2.45
CA LEU A 24 -40.47 1.04 2.91
C LEU A 24 -39.41 0.58 1.90
N SER A 25 -39.71 0.61 0.59
CA SER A 25 -38.75 0.28 -0.47
C SER A 25 -37.58 1.26 -0.52
N ILE A 26 -37.84 2.56 -0.39
CA ILE A 26 -36.78 3.59 -0.31
C ILE A 26 -35.93 3.36 0.94
N PHE A 27 -36.56 3.07 2.08
CA PHE A 27 -35.85 2.78 3.32
C PHE A 27 -34.96 1.53 3.20
N LEU A 28 -35.49 0.43 2.67
CA LEU A 28 -34.72 -0.80 2.39
C LEU A 28 -33.57 -0.54 1.43
N GLY A 29 -33.80 0.26 0.37
CA GLY A 29 -32.77 0.67 -0.56
C GLY A 29 -31.66 1.47 0.13
N ALA A 30 -32.03 2.45 0.96
CA ALA A 30 -31.08 3.25 1.72
C ALA A 30 -30.27 2.39 2.71
N VAL A 31 -30.93 1.47 3.43
CA VAL A 31 -30.25 0.53 4.33
C VAL A 31 -29.31 -0.38 3.55
N PHE A 32 -29.73 -0.90 2.40
CA PHE A 32 -28.87 -1.71 1.54
C PHE A 32 -27.65 -0.92 1.05
N THR A 33 -27.84 0.32 0.58
CA THR A 33 -26.73 1.17 0.15
C THR A 33 -25.75 1.46 1.29
N LEU A 34 -26.24 1.83 2.47
CA LEU A 34 -25.40 2.07 3.65
C LEU A 34 -24.64 0.80 4.05
N PHE A 35 -25.31 -0.35 4.03
CA PHE A 35 -24.71 -1.65 4.31
C PHE A 35 -23.64 -2.00 3.27
N SER A 36 -23.90 -1.83 1.97
CA SER A 36 -22.93 -2.05 0.89
C SER A 36 -21.71 -1.14 1.03
N VAL A 37 -21.91 0.15 1.34
CA VAL A 37 -20.80 1.09 1.56
C VAL A 37 -19.99 0.68 2.79
N TYR A 38 -20.62 0.27 3.88
CA TYR A 38 -19.93 -0.22 5.08
C TYR A 38 -19.03 -1.43 4.77
N PHE A 39 -19.57 -2.44 4.07
CA PHE A 39 -18.80 -3.63 3.69
C PHE A 39 -17.70 -3.32 2.67
N ALA A 40 -17.93 -2.41 1.73
CA ALA A 40 -16.91 -1.97 0.78
C ALA A 40 -15.73 -1.31 1.52
N ASN A 41 -16.00 -0.41 2.47
CA ASN A 41 -14.95 0.21 3.29
C ASN A 41 -14.20 -0.82 4.14
N LEU A 42 -14.91 -1.78 4.73
CA LEU A 42 -14.29 -2.87 5.49
C LEU A 42 -13.36 -3.72 4.61
N TYR A 43 -13.79 -4.02 3.39
CA TYR A 43 -12.99 -4.78 2.42
C TYR A 43 -11.73 -4.00 2.00
N ILE A 44 -11.88 -2.73 1.64
CA ILE A 44 -10.76 -1.86 1.24
C ILE A 44 -9.72 -1.75 2.36
N LYS A 45 -10.16 -1.46 3.60
CA LYS A 45 -9.26 -1.37 4.75
C LYS A 45 -8.49 -2.66 4.98
N LYS A 46 -9.18 -3.81 4.92
CA LYS A 46 -8.53 -5.11 5.11
C LYS A 46 -7.54 -5.43 3.99
N ALA A 47 -7.87 -5.08 2.75
CA ALA A 47 -6.96 -5.24 1.62
C ALA A 47 -5.70 -4.36 1.78
N GLU A 48 -5.84 -3.14 2.27
CA GLU A 48 -4.71 -2.25 2.58
C GLU A 48 -3.83 -2.82 3.70
N GLU A 49 -4.43 -3.26 4.82
CA GLU A 49 -3.71 -3.91 5.92
C GLU A 49 -2.90 -5.13 5.44
N GLN A 50 -3.51 -5.97 4.60
CA GLN A 50 -2.83 -7.13 4.01
C GLN A 50 -1.69 -6.73 3.08
N ARG A 51 -1.87 -5.66 2.29
CA ARG A 51 -0.80 -5.13 1.43
C ARG A 51 0.40 -4.68 2.26
N LEU A 52 0.17 -3.96 3.35
CA LEU A 52 1.25 -3.50 4.24
C LEU A 52 1.96 -4.68 4.92
N ILE A 53 1.20 -5.66 5.44
CA ILE A 53 1.78 -6.89 6.02
C ILE A 53 2.65 -7.61 4.99
N HIS A 54 2.18 -7.72 3.75
CA HIS A 54 2.93 -8.38 2.68
C HIS A 54 4.24 -7.63 2.38
N LEU A 55 4.23 -6.30 2.30
CA LEU A 55 5.45 -5.49 2.11
C LEU A 55 6.45 -5.72 3.24
N LYS A 56 5.99 -5.70 4.50
CA LYS A 56 6.83 -5.98 5.66
C LYS A 56 7.47 -7.37 5.57
N GLN A 57 6.70 -8.39 5.20
CA GLN A 57 7.21 -9.76 5.04
C GLN A 57 8.27 -9.85 3.93
N LEU A 58 8.10 -9.14 2.81
CA LEU A 58 9.11 -9.09 1.75
C LEU A 58 10.42 -8.46 2.23
N VAL A 59 10.34 -7.37 3.00
CA VAL A 59 11.52 -6.72 3.60
C VAL A 59 12.17 -7.62 4.66
N GLU A 60 11.38 -8.32 5.47
CA GLU A 60 11.89 -9.29 6.45
C GLU A 60 12.61 -10.45 5.77
N LEU A 61 12.05 -11.01 4.70
CA LEU A 61 12.69 -12.05 3.89
C LEU A 61 13.99 -11.54 3.25
N ALA A 62 13.99 -10.30 2.72
CA ALA A 62 15.19 -9.67 2.19
C ALA A 62 16.27 -9.53 3.27
N ARG A 63 15.91 -9.07 4.47
CA ARG A 63 16.84 -8.96 5.61
C ARG A 63 17.37 -10.33 6.03
N SER A 64 16.50 -11.34 6.14
CA SER A 64 16.89 -12.71 6.46
C SER A 64 17.83 -13.31 5.41
N SER A 65 17.68 -12.94 4.13
CA SER A 65 18.53 -13.44 3.06
C SER A 65 19.99 -12.94 3.14
N ILE A 66 20.21 -11.74 3.71
CA ILE A 66 21.57 -11.19 3.93
C ILE A 66 22.13 -11.52 5.32
N GLU A 67 21.32 -12.04 6.24
CA GLU A 67 21.77 -12.36 7.61
C GLU A 67 23.01 -13.28 7.65
N PRO A 68 23.14 -14.33 6.82
CA PRO A 68 24.35 -15.15 6.80
C PRO A 68 25.63 -14.36 6.46
N ILE A 69 25.53 -13.33 5.63
CA ILE A 69 26.65 -12.43 5.28
C ILE A 69 26.99 -11.56 6.50
N LEU A 70 25.96 -11.00 7.16
CA LEU A 70 26.13 -10.22 8.38
C LEU A 70 26.75 -11.05 9.52
N ASP A 71 26.39 -12.33 9.64
CA ASP A 71 26.97 -13.23 10.63
C ASP A 71 28.45 -13.53 10.34
N GLN A 72 28.84 -13.67 9.07
CA GLN A 72 30.26 -13.78 8.72
C GLN A 72 31.03 -12.52 9.11
N TYR A 73 30.48 -11.35 8.85
CA TYR A 73 31.06 -10.07 9.25
C TYR A 73 31.20 -9.93 10.77
N ARG A 74 30.14 -10.21 11.54
CA ARG A 74 30.15 -10.15 13.01
C ARG A 74 31.18 -11.11 13.62
N ASN A 75 31.39 -12.26 12.98
CA ASN A 75 32.40 -13.24 13.36
C ASN A 75 33.79 -12.95 12.77
N SER A 76 34.01 -11.76 12.20
CA SER A 76 35.28 -11.31 11.62
C SER A 76 35.84 -12.23 10.53
N LYS A 77 34.98 -12.98 9.82
CA LYS A 77 35.37 -13.87 8.72
C LYS A 77 35.58 -13.11 7.41
N ILE A 78 34.85 -12.02 7.23
CA ILE A 78 34.90 -11.14 6.06
C ILE A 78 35.01 -9.68 6.53
N SER A 79 35.57 -8.83 5.67
CA SER A 79 35.68 -7.39 5.96
C SER A 79 34.31 -6.70 5.90
N ARG A 80 34.22 -5.46 6.43
CA ARG A 80 33.01 -4.64 6.32
C ARG A 80 32.64 -4.37 4.87
N ASP A 81 33.63 -4.08 4.04
CA ASP A 81 33.43 -3.71 2.64
C ASP A 81 33.00 -4.93 1.81
N GLU A 82 33.57 -6.10 2.09
CA GLU A 82 33.16 -7.39 1.51
C GLU A 82 31.72 -7.73 1.90
N ALA A 83 31.37 -7.61 3.19
CA ALA A 83 30.01 -7.85 3.65
C ALA A 83 28.99 -6.90 3.01
N LEU A 84 29.36 -5.61 2.87
CA LEU A 84 28.53 -4.62 2.19
C LEU A 84 28.33 -4.98 0.72
N GLU A 85 29.40 -5.33 0.00
CA GLU A 85 29.34 -5.65 -1.41
C GLU A 85 28.54 -6.93 -1.68
N GLU A 86 28.75 -7.99 -0.89
CA GLU A 86 27.96 -9.22 -0.98
C GLU A 86 26.48 -8.97 -0.70
N SER A 87 26.18 -8.19 0.35
CA SER A 87 24.79 -7.83 0.71
C SER A 87 24.12 -7.03 -0.41
N ARG A 88 24.83 -6.06 -1.00
CA ARG A 88 24.34 -5.29 -2.16
C ARG A 88 24.06 -6.20 -3.34
N ASN A 89 24.99 -7.10 -3.66
CA ASN A 89 24.85 -8.02 -4.78
C ASN A 89 23.67 -8.98 -4.61
N LEU A 90 23.42 -9.46 -3.40
CA LEU A 90 22.25 -10.28 -3.09
C LEU A 90 20.97 -9.46 -3.20
N ALA A 91 20.89 -8.33 -2.50
CA ALA A 91 19.71 -7.46 -2.50
C ALA A 91 19.31 -7.01 -3.92
N ARG A 92 20.29 -6.74 -4.80
CA ARG A 92 20.03 -6.36 -6.20
C ARG A 92 19.26 -7.41 -6.99
N ARG A 93 19.33 -8.68 -6.59
CA ARG A 93 18.63 -9.81 -7.23
C ARG A 93 17.23 -10.06 -6.65
N LEU A 94 16.83 -9.34 -5.61
CA LEU A 94 15.50 -9.48 -4.99
C LEU A 94 14.46 -8.68 -5.78
N ILE A 95 14.10 -9.23 -6.94
CA ILE A 95 13.11 -8.69 -7.87
C ILE A 95 11.90 -9.63 -7.87
N TYR A 96 10.70 -9.07 -7.85
CA TYR A 96 9.44 -9.80 -7.94
C TYR A 96 8.46 -9.09 -8.89
N HIS A 97 7.40 -9.77 -9.26
CA HIS A 97 6.49 -9.32 -10.31
C HIS A 97 5.05 -9.42 -9.82
N ASP A 98 4.24 -8.44 -10.17
CA ASP A 98 2.79 -8.46 -9.97
C ASP A 98 2.06 -8.03 -11.26
N ASN A 99 0.75 -7.81 -11.17
CA ASN A 99 -0.07 -7.40 -12.31
C ASN A 99 0.21 -5.96 -12.80
N ILE A 100 0.92 -5.16 -12.01
CA ILE A 100 1.26 -3.76 -12.32
C ILE A 100 2.64 -3.70 -12.98
N GLY A 101 3.58 -4.55 -12.56
CA GLY A 101 4.86 -4.71 -13.25
C GLY A 101 5.96 -5.27 -12.36
N ASN A 102 7.19 -4.85 -12.67
CA ASN A 102 8.37 -5.25 -11.92
C ASN A 102 8.47 -4.48 -10.61
N ASN A 103 8.75 -5.20 -9.53
CA ASN A 103 9.01 -4.67 -8.20
C ASN A 103 10.35 -5.17 -7.67
N TYR A 104 10.90 -4.49 -6.66
CA TYR A 104 12.27 -4.71 -6.23
C TYR A 104 12.51 -4.28 -4.78
N ILE A 105 13.53 -4.87 -4.18
CA ILE A 105 14.14 -4.37 -2.94
C ILE A 105 15.25 -3.38 -3.30
N PHE A 106 15.26 -2.23 -2.61
CA PHE A 106 16.33 -1.25 -2.69
C PHE A 106 17.02 -1.11 -1.33
N MET A 107 18.21 -0.54 -1.31
CA MET A 107 18.97 -0.32 -0.08
C MET A 107 19.60 1.06 -0.11
N SER A 108 19.48 1.81 0.97
CA SER A 108 20.10 3.13 1.13
C SER A 108 20.79 3.23 2.49
N SER A 109 21.87 3.99 2.55
CA SER A 109 22.51 4.33 3.82
C SER A 109 21.70 5.39 4.56
N TYR A 110 21.88 5.49 5.87
CA TYR A 110 21.26 6.57 6.66
C TYR A 110 21.76 7.99 6.29
N GLY A 111 22.83 8.10 5.51
CA GLY A 111 23.32 9.35 4.95
C GLY A 111 22.75 9.67 3.56
N GLY A 112 21.82 8.85 3.05
CA GLY A 112 21.17 9.06 1.76
C GLY A 112 21.96 8.56 0.55
N ILE A 113 23.05 7.81 0.75
CA ILE A 113 23.74 7.14 -0.35
C ILE A 113 22.90 5.96 -0.79
N MET A 114 22.49 5.93 -2.06
CA MET A 114 21.78 4.79 -2.62
C MET A 114 22.77 3.63 -2.80
N LEU A 115 22.52 2.50 -2.18
CA LEU A 115 23.41 1.34 -2.22
C LEU A 115 22.95 0.31 -3.26
N VAL A 116 21.63 0.12 -3.40
CA VAL A 116 21.05 -0.82 -4.37
C VAL A 116 19.82 -0.19 -4.99
N GLN A 117 19.80 -0.11 -6.33
CA GLN A 117 18.64 0.34 -7.09
C GLN A 117 18.55 -0.45 -8.41
N PRO A 118 17.90 -1.63 -8.42
CA PRO A 118 18.06 -2.61 -9.50
C PRO A 118 17.65 -2.14 -10.90
N PHE A 119 16.69 -1.21 -10.98
CA PHE A 119 16.19 -0.67 -12.25
C PHE A 119 16.74 0.72 -12.61
N GLU A 120 17.57 1.30 -11.75
CA GLU A 120 18.28 2.57 -12.00
C GLU A 120 19.70 2.47 -11.41
N PRO A 121 20.54 1.55 -11.91
CA PRO A 121 21.87 1.30 -11.37
C PRO A 121 22.78 2.55 -11.43
N GLU A 122 22.49 3.49 -12.32
CA GLU A 122 23.15 4.80 -12.40
C GLU A 122 22.99 5.65 -11.14
N ASN A 123 21.96 5.39 -10.33
CA ASN A 123 21.75 6.07 -9.05
C ASN A 123 22.56 5.43 -7.92
N GLU A 124 23.08 4.21 -8.07
CA GLU A 124 23.86 3.56 -7.02
C GLU A 124 25.16 4.33 -6.74
N MET A 125 25.54 4.36 -5.46
CA MET A 125 26.67 5.11 -4.89
C MET A 125 26.57 6.63 -5.03
N THR A 126 25.43 7.17 -5.46
CA THR A 126 25.15 8.62 -5.48
C THR A 126 24.38 9.08 -4.24
N ASN A 127 24.47 10.37 -3.94
CA ASN A 127 23.71 10.98 -2.85
C ASN A 127 22.28 11.33 -3.32
N MET A 128 21.30 10.65 -2.76
CA MET A 128 19.87 10.82 -3.04
C MET A 128 19.12 11.53 -1.90
N TRP A 129 19.84 12.17 -0.96
CA TRP A 129 19.25 12.83 0.21
C TRP A 129 18.22 13.90 -0.15
N ASP A 130 18.44 14.61 -1.25
CA ASP A 130 17.54 15.68 -1.72
C ASP A 130 16.56 15.22 -2.80
N LEU A 131 16.42 13.90 -3.03
CA LEU A 131 15.42 13.36 -3.94
C LEU A 131 14.02 13.75 -3.46
N LYS A 132 13.31 14.51 -4.31
CA LYS A 132 11.94 14.94 -4.10
C LYS A 132 11.00 14.26 -5.07
N ASP A 133 9.84 13.85 -4.59
CA ASP A 133 8.73 13.47 -5.45
C ASP A 133 7.99 14.72 -6.02
N SER A 134 7.02 14.47 -6.90
CA SER A 134 6.17 15.49 -7.52
C SER A 134 5.33 16.31 -6.52
N ASN A 135 5.16 15.82 -5.30
CA ASN A 135 4.41 16.50 -4.24
C ASN A 135 5.34 17.20 -3.23
N GLY A 136 6.66 17.17 -3.46
CA GLY A 136 7.66 17.80 -2.61
C GLY A 136 8.11 16.93 -1.43
N VAL A 137 7.74 15.65 -1.37
CA VAL A 137 8.20 14.72 -0.33
C VAL A 137 9.67 14.40 -0.56
N HIS A 138 10.50 14.64 0.45
CA HIS A 138 11.89 14.19 0.48
C HIS A 138 11.96 12.68 0.77
N ILE A 139 11.89 11.86 -0.28
CA ILE A 139 11.68 10.40 -0.19
C ILE A 139 12.68 9.75 0.77
N VAL A 140 13.98 9.98 0.53
CA VAL A 140 15.05 9.34 1.29
C VAL A 140 15.08 9.82 2.75
N GLN A 141 14.76 11.08 3.00
CA GLN A 141 14.74 11.62 4.36
C GLN A 141 13.61 11.02 5.20
N GLU A 142 12.40 10.90 4.63
CA GLU A 142 11.27 10.29 5.32
C GLU A 142 11.50 8.78 5.55
N LEU A 143 12.11 8.06 4.59
CA LEU A 143 12.49 6.67 4.77
C LEU A 143 13.52 6.49 5.90
N VAL A 144 14.57 7.32 5.93
CA VAL A 144 15.58 7.28 7.00
C VAL A 144 14.97 7.61 8.35
N LYS A 145 14.05 8.58 8.40
CA LYS A 145 13.31 8.93 9.61
C LYS A 145 12.47 7.75 10.10
N ALA A 146 11.66 7.14 9.24
CA ALA A 146 10.84 5.96 9.58
C ALA A 146 11.68 4.80 10.09
N ALA A 147 12.82 4.52 9.44
CA ALA A 147 13.74 3.46 9.85
C ALA A 147 14.41 3.71 11.22
N LYS A 148 14.59 4.98 11.61
CA LYS A 148 15.21 5.36 12.89
C LYS A 148 14.22 5.43 14.05
N THR A 149 12.97 5.84 13.79
CA THR A 149 11.96 6.03 14.85
C THR A 149 11.28 4.72 15.22
N GLU A 150 11.02 3.85 14.25
CA GLU A 150 10.28 2.62 14.45
C GLU A 150 11.23 1.42 14.57
N LYS A 151 11.23 0.75 15.73
CA LYS A 151 12.07 -0.44 15.96
C LYS A 151 11.81 -1.58 14.96
N GLN A 152 10.63 -1.61 14.36
CA GLN A 152 10.21 -2.64 13.41
C GLN A 152 10.20 -2.14 11.95
N GLY A 153 10.76 -0.95 11.68
CA GLY A 153 10.55 -0.23 10.44
C GLY A 153 9.18 0.43 10.37
N GLY A 154 9.00 1.32 9.40
CA GLY A 154 7.77 2.05 9.16
C GLY A 154 7.50 2.18 7.66
N TYR A 155 6.29 2.63 7.31
CA TYR A 155 5.87 2.79 5.92
C TYR A 155 5.97 4.26 5.50
N VAL A 156 6.41 4.49 4.28
CA VAL A 156 6.42 5.82 3.65
C VAL A 156 5.77 5.72 2.28
N SER A 157 4.74 6.54 2.05
CA SER A 157 4.12 6.69 0.73
C SER A 157 4.68 7.92 0.01
N TYR A 158 5.05 7.75 -1.26
CA TYR A 158 5.62 8.80 -2.11
C TYR A 158 5.34 8.51 -3.58
N HIS A 159 5.48 9.50 -4.45
CA HIS A 159 5.28 9.32 -5.89
C HIS A 159 6.58 8.95 -6.59
N TYR A 160 6.59 7.85 -7.33
CA TYR A 160 7.77 7.40 -8.07
C TYR A 160 7.38 6.69 -9.37
N LYS A 161 8.32 6.62 -10.31
CA LYS A 161 8.09 5.95 -11.59
C LYS A 161 8.11 4.42 -11.43
N THR A 162 7.23 3.74 -12.17
CA THR A 162 7.30 2.28 -12.32
C THR A 162 8.54 1.90 -13.15
N PRO A 163 9.26 0.81 -12.83
CA PRO A 163 10.40 0.37 -13.63
C PRO A 163 10.09 0.26 -15.12
N GLY A 164 10.96 0.82 -15.97
CA GLY A 164 10.81 0.79 -17.43
C GLY A 164 9.68 1.67 -17.98
N SER A 165 9.03 2.49 -17.13
CA SER A 165 7.93 3.38 -17.50
C SER A 165 8.21 4.83 -17.08
N SER A 166 7.61 5.77 -17.79
CA SER A 166 7.55 7.19 -17.40
C SER A 166 6.33 7.51 -16.53
N ILE A 167 5.47 6.53 -16.27
CA ILE A 167 4.28 6.68 -15.43
C ILE A 167 4.72 6.81 -13.98
N VAL A 168 4.36 7.94 -13.37
CA VAL A 168 4.55 8.22 -11.94
C VAL A 168 3.26 7.87 -11.20
N GLY A 169 3.37 7.10 -10.13
CA GLY A 169 2.25 6.73 -9.26
C GLY A 169 2.65 6.71 -7.80
N GLU A 170 1.66 6.64 -6.92
CA GLU A 170 1.90 6.47 -5.49
C GLU A 170 2.50 5.07 -5.22
N LYS A 171 3.59 5.06 -4.47
CA LYS A 171 4.30 3.87 -4.01
C LYS A 171 4.41 3.93 -2.49
N THR A 172 4.22 2.79 -1.83
CA THR A 172 4.51 2.64 -0.40
C THR A 172 5.72 1.73 -0.24
N SER A 173 6.67 2.12 0.60
CA SER A 173 7.82 1.31 1.00
C SER A 173 7.88 1.16 2.50
#